data_AF-V6LIL2-F1
#
_entry.id   AF-V6LIL2-F1
#
_cell.length_a   1.000
_cell.length_b   1.000
_cell.length_c   1.000
_cell.angle_alpha   90.00
_cell.angle_beta   90.00
_cell.angle_gamma   90.00
#
_symmetry.space_group_name_H-M   'P 1'
#
loop_
_entity.id
_entity.type
_entity.pdbx_description
1 polymer ?
#
loop_
_entity_poly.entity_id
_entity_poly.type
_entity_poly.pdbx_seq_one_letter_code
_entity_poly.pdbx_strand_id
1 'polypeptide(L)'
;MKDYEVWSYNEKLQFQELSEKYTYQGKLNFKEIAAVLKSKTARQCYDFYTTHKNRSEPRHLWCANEEHLLLQQAQIRNRDWDKISKEFFPGFSRSQLRNKYNHLVWKRNQEMQDISSIILAINHIISK
;
A
#
# COMPACT_ATOMS: atom_id res chain seq x y z
N MET A 1 19.34 5.02 4.80
CA MET A 1 17.87 4.95 4.79
C MET A 1 17.40 6.03 5.76
N LYS A 2 16.54 6.98 5.37
CA LYS A 2 16.09 8.01 6.33
C LYS A 2 15.17 7.34 7.33
N ASP A 3 15.54 7.31 8.61
CA ASP A 3 14.72 6.74 9.68
C ASP A 3 13.39 7.50 9.76
N TYR A 4 12.34 6.84 9.31
CA TYR A 4 10.99 7.41 9.35
C TYR A 4 10.45 7.16 10.75
N GLU A 5 10.57 8.15 11.63
CA GLU A 5 10.00 8.07 12.97
C GLU A 5 8.49 7.82 12.90
N VAL A 6 8.06 6.77 13.60
CA VAL A 6 6.64 6.39 13.71
C VAL A 6 5.89 7.48 14.47
N TRP A 7 4.75 7.92 13.93
CA TRP A 7 3.85 8.87 14.59
C TRP A 7 3.26 8.26 15.87
N SER A 8 3.59 8.84 17.02
CA SER A 8 2.96 8.51 18.31
C SER A 8 1.50 8.98 18.36
N TYR A 9 0.74 8.48 19.35
CA TYR A 9 -0.65 8.90 19.54
C TYR A 9 -0.77 10.40 19.83
N ASN A 10 0.08 10.94 20.71
CA ASN A 10 0.08 12.35 21.07
C ASN A 10 0.42 13.25 19.88
N GLU A 11 1.39 12.85 19.04
CA GLU A 11 1.72 13.62 17.83
C GLU A 11 0.55 13.64 16.83
N LYS A 12 -0.22 12.55 16.71
CA LYS A 12 -1.40 12.50 15.85
C LYS A 12 -2.49 13.46 16.35
N LEU A 13 -2.75 13.48 17.66
CA LEU A 13 -3.70 14.40 18.27
C LEU A 13 -3.26 15.86 18.08
N GLN A 14 -2.00 16.17 18.41
CA GLN A 14 -1.45 17.51 18.20
C GLN A 14 -1.52 17.92 16.74
N PHE A 15 -1.20 17.03 15.81
CA PHE A 15 -1.31 17.31 14.39
C PHE A 15 -2.75 17.60 13.97
N GLN A 16 -3.73 16.85 14.49
CA GLN A 16 -5.14 17.08 14.19
C GLN A 16 -5.59 18.46 14.67
N GLU A 17 -5.28 18.83 15.91
CA GLU A 17 -5.59 20.16 16.46
C GLU A 17 -4.91 21.29 15.67
N LEU A 18 -3.62 21.13 15.34
CA LEU A 18 -2.88 22.09 14.53
C LEU A 18 -3.43 22.17 13.11
N SER A 19 -3.90 21.05 12.54
CA SER A 19 -4.46 21.02 11.20
C SER A 19 -5.75 21.83 11.09
N GLU A 20 -6.59 21.80 12.12
CA GLU A 20 -7.80 22.64 12.21
C GLU A 20 -7.43 24.12 12.37
N LYS A 21 -6.47 24.42 13.26
CA LYS A 21 -6.02 25.79 13.54
C LYS A 21 -5.32 26.47 12.35
N TYR A 22 -4.49 25.74 11.61
CA TYR A 22 -3.67 26.26 10.50
C TYR A 22 -4.28 25.96 9.12
N THR A 23 -5.60 25.71 9.07
CA THR A 23 -6.36 25.69 7.81
C THR A 23 -6.93 27.08 7.54
N TYR A 24 -6.48 27.71 6.45
CA TYR A 24 -7.04 28.98 5.97
C TYR A 24 -7.57 28.82 4.55
N GLN A 25 -8.84 29.17 4.32
CA GLN A 25 -9.52 29.01 3.02
C GLN A 25 -9.38 27.60 2.42
N GLY A 26 -9.41 26.56 3.28
CA GLY A 26 -9.27 25.16 2.87
C GLY A 26 -7.84 24.70 2.52
N LYS A 27 -6.83 25.55 2.71
CA LYS A 27 -5.41 25.21 2.52
C LYS A 27 -4.70 25.09 3.87
N LEU A 28 -4.04 23.96 4.10
CA LEU A 28 -3.20 23.74 5.28
C LEU A 28 -1.78 24.25 5.05
N ASN A 29 -1.23 24.95 6.05
CA ASN A 29 0.18 25.35 6.05
C ASN A 29 1.06 24.34 6.81
N PHE A 30 1.56 23.32 6.12
CA PHE A 30 2.40 22.27 6.74
C PHE A 30 3.72 22.79 7.30
N LYS A 31 4.23 23.94 6.83
CA LYS A 31 5.47 24.54 7.37
C LYS A 31 5.23 25.09 8.78
N GLU A 32 4.12 25.77 8.98
CA GLU A 32 3.74 26.30 10.31
C GLU A 32 3.39 25.15 11.27
N ILE A 33 2.64 24.15 10.81
CA ILE A 33 2.33 22.97 11.63
C ILE A 33 3.63 22.27 12.08
N ALA A 34 4.57 22.04 11.18
CA ALA A 34 5.86 21.43 11.51
C ALA A 34 6.70 22.29 12.47
N ALA A 35 6.68 23.62 12.30
CA ALA A 35 7.38 24.54 13.19
C ALA A 35 6.85 24.49 14.63
N VAL A 36 5.54 24.27 14.81
CA VAL A 36 4.93 24.10 16.13
C VAL A 36 5.14 22.69 16.68
N LEU A 37 4.96 21.66 15.85
CA LEU A 37 5.07 20.25 16.25
C LEU A 37 6.52 19.86 16.63
N LYS A 38 7.53 20.46 15.98
CA LYS A 38 8.99 20.30 16.18
C LYS A 38 9.55 18.88 16.00
N SER A 39 8.75 17.83 16.20
CA SER A 39 9.16 16.44 16.06
C SER A 39 9.05 15.90 14.63
N LYS A 40 8.30 16.60 13.74
CA LYS A 40 8.08 16.17 12.36
C LYS A 40 8.29 17.33 11.39
N THR A 41 8.85 17.00 10.23
CA THR A 41 9.07 17.94 9.13
C THR A 41 7.78 18.25 8.38
N ALA A 42 7.74 19.37 7.66
CA ALA A 42 6.60 19.74 6.82
C ALA A 42 6.23 18.65 5.80
N ARG A 43 7.22 17.90 5.30
CA ARG A 43 6.98 16.77 4.39
C ARG A 43 6.30 15.60 5.10
N GLN A 44 6.76 15.23 6.29
CA GLN A 44 6.12 14.18 7.08
C GLN A 44 4.68 14.56 7.46
N CYS A 45 4.44 15.82 7.81
CA CYS A 45 3.11 16.37 8.04
C CYS A 45 2.19 16.25 6.81
N TYR A 46 2.69 16.61 5.62
CA TYR A 46 1.96 16.45 4.36
C TYR A 46 1.66 14.97 4.04
N ASP A 47 2.66 14.10 4.17
CA ASP A 47 2.51 12.67 3.90
C ASP A 47 1.52 12.02 4.88
N PHE A 48 1.56 12.41 6.16
CA PHE A 48 0.60 11.96 7.16
C PHE A 48 -0.82 12.43 6.82
N TYR A 49 -1.00 13.72 6.53
CA TYR A 49 -2.30 14.29 6.18
C TYR A 49 -2.91 13.61 4.95
N THR A 50 -2.15 13.51 3.86
CA THR A 50 -2.64 12.91 2.61
C THR A 50 -2.98 11.42 2.77
N THR A 51 -2.21 10.68 3.57
CA THR A 51 -2.46 9.25 3.84
C THR A 51 -3.70 9.03 4.72
N HIS A 52 -4.04 9.98 5.59
CA HIS A 52 -5.12 9.79 6.59
C HIS A 52 -6.39 10.58 6.29
N LYS A 53 -6.35 11.64 5.48
CA LYS A 53 -7.52 12.47 5.12
C LYS A 53 -8.61 11.68 4.40
N ASN A 54 -8.23 10.70 3.57
CA ASN A 54 -9.16 9.97 2.71
C ASN A 54 -9.45 8.54 3.21
N ARG A 55 -9.16 8.24 4.48
CA ARG A 55 -9.33 6.88 5.02
C ARG A 55 -10.79 6.45 5.21
N SER A 56 -11.74 7.32 4.93
CA SER A 56 -13.18 7.03 4.97
C SER A 56 -13.65 6.21 3.77
N GLU A 57 -12.89 6.15 2.68
CA GLU A 57 -13.23 5.29 1.54
C GLU A 57 -12.87 3.83 1.85
N PRO A 58 -13.79 2.87 1.64
CA PRO A 58 -13.48 1.46 1.80
C PRO A 58 -12.34 1.08 0.84
N ARG A 59 -11.35 0.34 1.36
CA ARG A 59 -10.28 -0.20 0.51
C ARG A 59 -10.89 -1.08 -0.57
N HIS A 60 -10.47 -0.87 -1.82
CA HIS A 60 -10.90 -1.72 -2.95
C HIS A 60 -10.66 -3.21 -2.65
N LEU A 61 -11.70 -4.02 -2.82
CA LEU A 61 -11.63 -5.47 -2.70
C LEU A 61 -11.39 -6.06 -4.08
N TRP A 62 -10.21 -6.64 -4.27
CA TRP A 62 -9.84 -7.34 -5.50
C TRP A 62 -10.64 -8.63 -5.64
N CYS A 63 -11.39 -8.78 -6.72
CA CYS A 63 -12.04 -10.04 -7.06
C CYS A 63 -11.11 -10.96 -7.85
N ALA A 64 -11.42 -12.26 -7.87
CA ALA A 64 -10.61 -13.27 -8.55
C ALA A 64 -10.40 -12.98 -10.04
N ASN A 65 -11.40 -12.41 -10.72
CA ASN A 65 -11.30 -12.03 -12.13
C ASN A 65 -10.31 -10.89 -12.36
N GLU A 66 -10.30 -9.87 -11.48
CA GLU A 66 -9.33 -8.77 -11.55
C GLU A 66 -7.90 -9.27 -11.27
N GLU A 67 -7.75 -10.17 -10.30
CA GLU A 67 -6.46 -10.79 -9.99
C GLU A 67 -5.92 -11.60 -11.17
N HIS A 68 -6.78 -12.42 -11.79
CA HIS A 68 -6.42 -13.19 -12.98
C HIS A 68 -6.03 -12.29 -14.14
N LEU A 69 -6.83 -11.26 -14.42
CA LEU A 69 -6.54 -10.29 -15.46
C LEU A 69 -5.21 -9.58 -15.19
N LEU A 70 -4.94 -9.17 -13.94
CA LEU A 70 -3.70 -8.50 -13.57
C LEU A 70 -2.48 -9.40 -13.80
N LEU A 71 -2.55 -10.67 -13.39
CA LEU A 71 -1.47 -11.64 -13.63
C LEU A 71 -1.22 -11.86 -15.11
N GLN A 72 -2.29 -12.05 -15.89
CA GLN A 72 -2.22 -12.24 -17.33
C GLN A 72 -1.59 -11.02 -18.03
N GLN A 73 -2.06 -9.81 -17.74
CA GLN A 73 -1.55 -8.61 -18.39
C GLN A 73 -0.13 -8.26 -17.95
N ALA A 74 0.22 -8.53 -16.69
CA ALA A 74 1.59 -8.40 -16.20
C ALA A 74 2.56 -9.31 -16.96
N GLN A 75 2.13 -10.53 -17.32
CA GLN A 75 2.91 -11.45 -18.15
C GLN A 75 3.03 -10.95 -19.59
N ILE A 76 1.92 -10.57 -20.23
CA ILE A 76 1.91 -10.13 -21.65
C ILE A 76 2.69 -8.83 -21.85
N ARG A 77 2.59 -7.88 -20.93
CA ARG A 77 3.18 -6.52 -21.06
C ARG A 77 4.48 -6.35 -20.29
N ASN A 78 5.13 -7.44 -19.88
CA ASN A 78 6.39 -7.40 -19.12
C ASN A 78 6.34 -6.45 -17.90
N ARG A 79 5.21 -6.44 -17.19
CA ARG A 79 4.99 -5.60 -15.99
C ARG A 79 5.10 -4.08 -16.26
N ASP A 80 4.74 -3.64 -17.46
CA ASP A 80 4.50 -2.22 -17.75
C ASP A 80 3.23 -1.74 -17.04
N TRP A 81 3.37 -1.33 -15.78
CA TRP A 81 2.25 -0.94 -14.92
C TRP A 81 1.52 0.31 -15.41
N ASP A 82 2.24 1.23 -16.08
CA ASP A 82 1.64 2.45 -16.61
C ASP A 82 0.72 2.12 -17.80
N LYS A 83 1.14 1.19 -18.67
CA LYS A 83 0.28 0.67 -19.75
C LYS A 83 -0.88 -0.17 -19.23
N ILE A 84 -0.63 -1.06 -18.27
CA ILE A 84 -1.66 -1.93 -17.69
C ILE A 84 -2.73 -1.12 -16.96
N SER A 85 -2.33 -0.09 -16.19
CA SER A 85 -3.25 0.84 -15.52
C SER A 85 -4.18 1.52 -16.51
N LYS A 86 -3.63 2.10 -17.58
CA LYS A 86 -4.42 2.85 -18.58
C LYS A 86 -5.38 1.96 -19.37
N GLU A 87 -4.95 0.75 -19.74
CA GLU A 87 -5.71 -0.10 -20.67
C GLU A 87 -6.70 -1.05 -19.96
N PHE A 88 -6.45 -1.47 -18.71
CA PHE A 88 -7.22 -2.54 -18.05
C PHE A 88 -7.75 -2.19 -16.67
N PHE A 89 -7.11 -1.26 -15.96
CA PHE A 89 -7.43 -0.95 -14.57
C PHE A 89 -7.58 0.57 -14.37
N PRO A 90 -8.51 1.23 -15.10
CA PRO A 90 -8.73 2.67 -14.95
C PRO A 90 -9.13 2.95 -13.49
N GLY A 91 -8.41 3.86 -12.84
CA GLY A 91 -8.59 4.18 -11.42
C GLY A 91 -7.56 3.54 -10.48
N PHE A 92 -6.75 2.59 -10.95
CA PHE A 92 -5.62 2.06 -10.18
C PHE A 92 -4.31 2.69 -10.63
N SER A 93 -3.55 3.23 -9.69
CA SER A 93 -2.18 3.68 -9.92
C SER A 93 -1.23 2.52 -10.20
N ARG A 94 -0.12 2.81 -10.90
CA ARG A 94 1.01 1.88 -11.09
C ARG A 94 1.45 1.19 -9.80
N SER A 95 1.45 1.93 -8.69
CA SER A 95 1.88 1.43 -7.38
C SER A 95 0.88 0.43 -6.81
N GLN A 96 -0.43 0.69 -6.93
CA GLN A 96 -1.46 -0.25 -6.50
C GLN A 96 -1.35 -1.57 -7.27
N LEU A 97 -1.18 -1.50 -8.59
CA LEU A 97 -1.04 -2.69 -9.44
C LEU A 97 0.21 -3.50 -9.09
N ARG A 98 1.37 -2.84 -8.99
CA ARG A 98 2.63 -3.49 -8.61
C ARG A 98 2.52 -4.15 -7.23
N ASN A 99 1.95 -3.45 -6.25
CA ASN A 99 1.78 -3.97 -4.90
C ASN A 99 0.86 -5.20 -4.90
N LYS A 100 -0.26 -5.14 -5.62
CA LYS A 100 -1.17 -6.28 -5.75
C LYS A 100 -0.49 -7.47 -6.42
N TYR A 101 0.18 -7.25 -7.55
CA TYR A 101 0.90 -8.30 -8.25
C TYR A 101 1.95 -8.99 -7.36
N ASN A 102 2.76 -8.19 -6.65
CA ASN A 102 3.76 -8.74 -5.73
C ASN A 102 3.12 -9.58 -4.63
N HIS A 103 1.99 -9.13 -4.08
CA HIS A 103 1.23 -9.90 -3.10
C HIS A 103 0.70 -11.23 -3.68
N LEU A 104 0.17 -11.21 -4.91
CA LEU A 104 -0.30 -12.43 -5.60
C LEU A 104 0.84 -13.42 -5.87
N VAL A 105 2.01 -12.94 -6.30
CA VAL A 105 3.19 -13.78 -6.52
C VAL A 105 3.70 -14.38 -5.21
N TRP A 106 3.79 -13.57 -4.16
CA TRP A 106 4.17 -14.06 -2.83
C TRP A 106 3.21 -15.13 -2.33
N LYS A 107 1.89 -14.89 -2.42
CA LYS A 107 0.86 -15.85 -2.00
C LYS A 107 0.98 -17.16 -2.77
N ARG A 108 1.13 -17.10 -4.10
CA ARG A 108 1.32 -18.29 -4.95
C ARG A 108 2.58 -19.07 -4.58
N ASN A 109 3.67 -18.38 -4.26
CA ASN A 109 4.91 -19.05 -3.87
C ASN A 109 4.78 -19.77 -2.52
N GLN A 110 4.05 -19.19 -1.56
CA GLN A 110 3.74 -19.85 -0.29
C GLN A 110 2.90 -21.12 -0.52
N GLU A 111 1.82 -21.02 -1.30
CA GLU A 111 0.97 -22.17 -1.64
C GLU A 111 1.76 -23.30 -2.32
N MET A 112 2.69 -22.97 -3.21
CA MET A 112 3.57 -23.96 -3.86
C MET A 112 4.53 -24.64 -2.87
N GLN A 113 5.05 -23.92 -1.88
CA GLN A 113 5.90 -24.49 -0.83
C GLN A 113 5.12 -25.46 0.05
N ASP A 114 3.88 -25.12 0.39
CA ASP A 114 3.01 -25.97 1.19
C ASP A 114 2.68 -27.27 0.44
N ILE A 115 2.30 -27.18 -0.84
CA ILE A 115 2.04 -28.35 -1.70
C ILE A 115 3.28 -29.25 -1.80
N SER A 116 4.46 -28.65 -2.03
CA SER A 116 5.71 -29.41 -2.10
C SER A 116 6.00 -30.16 -0.80
N SER A 117 5.72 -29.53 0.35
CA SER A 117 5.93 -30.14 1.67
C SER A 117 5.00 -31.33 1.90
N ILE A 118 3.73 -31.22 1.45
CA ILE A 118 2.75 -32.30 1.53
C ILE A 118 3.18 -33.49 0.66
N ILE A 119 3.64 -33.24 -0.57
CA ILE A 119 4.11 -34.30 -1.48
C ILE A 119 5.29 -35.07 -0.87
N LEU A 120 6.25 -34.35 -0.27
CA LEU A 120 7.39 -34.99 0.41
C LEU A 120 6.95 -35.88 1.58
N ALA A 121 5.99 -35.42 2.39
CA ALA A 121 5.45 -36.19 3.49
C ALA A 121 4.74 -37.47 3.01
N ILE A 122 3.95 -37.38 1.94
CA ILE A 122 3.26 -38.54 1.34
C ILE A 122 4.28 -39.56 0.80
N ASN A 123 5.31 -39.11 0.08
CA ASN A 123 6.34 -39.99 -0.46
C ASN A 123 7.08 -40.77 0.64
N HIS A 124 7.37 -40.13 1.78
CA HIS A 124 8.00 -40.80 2.92
C HIS A 124 7.09 -41.83 3.59
N ILE A 125 5.77 -41.63 3.58
CA ILE A 125 4.80 -42.62 4.09
C ILE A 125 4.72 -43.83 3.15
N ILE A 126 4.69 -43.60 1.84
CA ILE A 126 4.58 -44.67 0.83
C ILE A 126 5.89 -45.49 0.73
N SER A 127 7.04 -44.90 1.04
CA SER A 127 8.34 -45.59 1.03
C SER A 127 8.63 -46.46 2.26
N LYS A 128 7.68 -46.61 3.18
CA LYS A 128 7.76 -47.49 4.36
C LYS A 128 6.84 -48.70 4.18
#